data_AF-A0A3N5UJ25-F1
#
_entry.id   AF-A0A3N5UJ25-F1
#
_cell.length_a   1.000
_cell.length_b   1.000
_cell.length_c   1.000
_cell.angle_alpha   90.00
_cell.angle_beta   90.00
_cell.angle_gamma   90.00
#
_symmetry.space_group_name_H-M   'P 1'
#
loop_
_entity.id
_entity.type
_entity.pdbx_description
1 polymer ?
#
loop_
_entity_poly.entity_id
_entity_poly.type
_entity_poly.pdbx_seq_one_letter_code
_entity_poly.pdbx_strand_id
1 'polypeptide(L)'
;MDKAFESRVRRTGQKLFQLMGDEVPPLFHKESWTGKVLAQCVKDEGFKADFIRFLDVLPSLKQPDSVAEHLIDHFGRPEQNIPLELKLHFTRISPASLKRAESVSRELQEMMKRFVAAASPAEALPVLSAVRDRGMAFSVDLLGEAVVSEAEADAHGRRYLDLMDDLGRVQA
;
A
#
# COMPACT_ATOMS: atom_id res chain seq x y z
N MET A 1 8.94 -30.09 20.36
CA MET A 1 9.76 -28.86 20.43
C MET A 1 10.58 -28.90 21.71
N ASP A 2 11.90 -28.70 21.60
CA ASP A 2 12.80 -28.63 22.75
C ASP A 2 12.53 -27.35 23.57
N LYS A 3 12.43 -27.49 24.89
CA LYS A 3 12.23 -26.36 25.82
C LYS A 3 13.36 -25.34 25.74
N ALA A 4 14.58 -25.77 25.43
CA ALA A 4 15.72 -24.86 25.28
C ALA A 4 15.58 -24.00 24.00
N PHE A 5 15.08 -24.57 22.91
CA PHE A 5 14.78 -23.83 21.68
C PHE A 5 13.70 -22.77 21.92
N GLU A 6 12.56 -23.14 22.50
CA GLU A 6 11.47 -22.21 22.81
C GLU A 6 11.94 -21.05 23.71
N SER A 7 12.79 -21.35 24.69
CA SER A 7 13.38 -20.34 25.57
C SER A 7 14.25 -19.33 24.81
N ARG A 8 15.01 -19.80 23.81
CA ARG A 8 15.83 -18.93 22.94
C ARG A 8 14.99 -18.08 22.02
N VAL A 9 13.93 -18.63 21.43
CA VAL A 9 12.97 -17.90 20.58
C VAL A 9 12.35 -16.75 21.37
N ARG A 10 11.78 -17.03 22.55
CA ARG A 10 11.14 -16.03 23.40
C ARG A 10 12.10 -14.93 23.83
N ARG A 11 13.31 -15.30 24.28
CA ARG A 11 14.34 -14.33 24.69
C ARG A 11 14.72 -13.41 23.53
N THR A 12 14.89 -13.96 22.33
CA THR A 12 15.25 -13.18 21.13
C THR A 12 14.12 -12.24 20.74
N GLY A 13 12.87 -12.72 20.71
CA GLY A 13 11.70 -11.90 20.42
C GLY A 13 11.53 -10.74 21.42
N GLN A 14 11.66 -11.01 22.72
CA GLN A 14 11.62 -9.97 23.76
C GLN A 14 12.72 -8.92 23.57
N LYS A 15 13.94 -9.35 23.22
CA LYS A 15 15.04 -8.42 22.92
C LYS A 15 14.73 -7.55 21.69
N LEU A 16 14.11 -8.11 20.64
CA LEU A 16 13.70 -7.33 19.47
C LEU A 16 12.65 -6.28 19.84
N PHE A 17 11.63 -6.63 20.63
CA PHE A 17 10.63 -5.67 21.11
C PHE A 17 11.26 -4.57 21.99
N GLN A 18 12.22 -4.92 22.85
CA GLN A 18 12.95 -3.92 23.65
C GLN A 18 13.78 -2.97 22.77
N LEU A 19 14.39 -3.47 21.70
CA LEU A 19 15.14 -2.64 20.74
C LEU A 19 14.22 -1.72 19.92
N MET A 20 13.01 -2.17 19.59
CA MET A 20 12.00 -1.33 18.93
C MET A 20 11.46 -0.22 19.84
N GLY A 21 11.43 -0.45 21.16
CA GLY A 21 10.92 0.52 22.12
C GLY A 21 9.46 0.89 21.86
N ASP A 22 9.16 2.19 21.89
CA ASP A 22 7.82 2.75 21.64
C ASP A 22 7.61 3.18 20.17
N GLU A 23 8.53 2.82 19.26
CA GLU A 23 8.39 3.17 17.84
C GLU A 23 7.18 2.46 17.22
N VAL A 24 6.20 3.26 16.80
CA VAL A 24 5.04 2.79 16.03
C VAL A 24 5.29 3.11 14.55
N PRO A 25 5.23 2.12 13.64
CA PRO A 25 5.41 2.40 12.23
C PRO A 25 4.37 3.41 11.71
N PRO A 26 4.72 4.31 10.77
CA PRO A 26 3.83 5.37 10.30
C PRO A 26 2.47 4.92 9.74
N LEU A 27 2.38 3.67 9.29
CA LEU A 27 1.14 3.04 8.84
C LEU A 27 0.15 2.77 10.00
N PHE A 28 0.64 2.61 11.23
CA PHE A 28 -0.17 2.26 12.40
C PHE A 28 -0.44 3.44 13.34
N HIS A 29 -0.03 4.66 12.97
CA HIS A 29 -0.44 5.86 13.69
C HIS A 29 -1.94 6.09 13.51
N LYS A 30 -2.71 5.77 14.55
CA LYS A 30 -4.18 5.85 14.56
C LYS A 30 -4.75 7.26 14.37
N GLU A 31 -3.92 8.28 14.54
CA GLU A 31 -4.31 9.68 14.29
C GLU A 31 -4.31 10.02 12.79
N SER A 32 -3.47 9.33 12.01
CA SER A 32 -3.44 9.50 10.55
C SER A 32 -4.66 8.86 9.90
N TRP A 33 -5.12 9.44 8.79
CA TRP A 33 -6.22 8.88 8.01
C TRP A 33 -5.93 7.43 7.57
N THR A 34 -4.74 7.13 7.06
CA THR A 34 -4.29 5.77 6.71
C THR A 34 -4.39 4.82 7.90
N GLY A 35 -3.90 5.23 9.07
CA GLY A 35 -3.97 4.39 10.27
C GLY A 35 -5.39 4.13 10.75
N LYS A 36 -6.31 5.10 10.58
CA LYS A 36 -7.75 4.90 10.86
C LYS A 36 -8.38 3.88 9.90
N VAL A 37 -8.09 3.99 8.61
CA VAL A 37 -8.58 3.04 7.58
C VAL A 37 -8.06 1.63 7.86
N LEU A 38 -6.76 1.47 8.10
CA LEU A 38 -6.17 0.16 8.43
C LEU A 38 -6.71 -0.41 9.74
N ALA A 39 -6.85 0.42 10.78
CA ALA A 39 -7.46 -0.01 12.03
C ALA A 39 -8.92 -0.46 11.85
N GLN A 40 -9.64 0.14 10.92
CA GLN A 40 -11.00 -0.30 10.58
C GLN A 40 -10.99 -1.63 9.80
N CYS A 41 -10.08 -1.81 8.85
CA CYS A 41 -9.92 -3.09 8.14
C CYS A 41 -9.62 -4.27 9.09
N VAL A 42 -8.91 -4.02 10.20
CA VAL A 42 -8.65 -5.06 11.22
C VAL A 42 -9.90 -5.37 12.06
N LYS A 43 -10.78 -4.40 12.26
CA LYS A 43 -11.97 -4.54 13.11
C LYS A 43 -13.18 -5.10 12.37
N ASP A 44 -13.32 -4.82 11.09
CA ASP A 44 -14.50 -5.14 10.28
C ASP A 44 -14.08 -5.79 8.96
N GLU A 45 -14.33 -7.09 8.84
CA GLU A 45 -14.04 -7.88 7.65
C GLU A 45 -14.85 -7.42 6.43
N GLY A 46 -16.08 -6.90 6.62
CA GLY A 46 -16.89 -6.36 5.53
C GLY A 46 -16.28 -5.09 4.96
N PHE A 47 -15.91 -4.14 5.82
CA PHE A 47 -15.20 -2.93 5.42
C PHE A 47 -13.88 -3.26 4.73
N LYS A 48 -13.09 -4.20 5.28
CA LYS A 48 -11.83 -4.66 4.68
C LYS A 48 -12.04 -5.20 3.27
N ALA A 49 -13.06 -6.06 3.08
CA ALA A 49 -13.36 -6.63 1.78
C ALA A 49 -13.74 -5.54 0.77
N ASP A 50 -14.59 -4.60 1.15
CA ASP A 50 -15.00 -3.50 0.27
C ASP A 50 -13.84 -2.53 -0.02
N PHE A 51 -12.97 -2.28 0.96
CA PHE A 51 -11.78 -1.46 0.79
C PHE A 51 -10.77 -2.08 -0.18
N ILE A 52 -10.48 -3.37 -0.04
CA ILE A 52 -9.56 -4.08 -0.93
C ILE A 52 -10.13 -4.17 -2.35
N ARG A 53 -11.45 -4.43 -2.50
CA ARG A 53 -12.11 -4.41 -3.81
C ARG A 53 -12.08 -3.02 -4.46
N PHE A 54 -12.29 -1.98 -3.68
CA PHE A 54 -12.20 -0.61 -4.19
C PHE A 54 -10.78 -0.28 -4.66
N LEU A 55 -9.76 -0.67 -3.88
CA LEU A 55 -8.36 -0.51 -4.28
C LEU A 55 -8.02 -1.28 -5.58
N ASP A 56 -8.60 -2.47 -5.78
CA ASP A 56 -8.40 -3.30 -6.97
C ASP A 56 -8.96 -2.65 -8.24
N VAL A 57 -10.17 -2.06 -8.16
CA VAL A 57 -10.80 -1.41 -9.32
C VAL A 57 -10.28 0.01 -9.58
N LEU A 58 -9.78 0.70 -8.55
CA LEU A 58 -9.37 2.12 -8.63
C LEU A 58 -8.45 2.46 -9.82
N PRO A 59 -7.40 1.67 -10.16
CA PRO A 59 -6.55 1.95 -11.33
C PRO A 59 -7.29 1.94 -12.67
N SER A 60 -8.42 1.22 -12.75
CA SER A 60 -9.25 1.15 -13.95
C SER A 60 -10.22 2.35 -14.08
N LEU A 61 -10.43 3.11 -13.00
CA LEU A 61 -11.37 4.25 -12.97
C LEU A 61 -10.70 5.51 -13.51
N LYS A 62 -10.88 5.77 -14.81
CA LYS A 62 -10.25 6.92 -15.51
C LYS A 62 -10.97 8.26 -15.34
N GLN A 63 -12.22 8.23 -14.87
CA GLN A 63 -13.05 9.43 -14.73
C GLN A 63 -13.38 9.69 -13.25
N PRO A 64 -13.31 10.94 -12.76
CA PRO A 64 -13.58 11.22 -11.36
C PRO A 64 -15.02 10.90 -10.93
N ASP A 65 -15.99 10.97 -11.86
CA ASP A 65 -17.39 10.55 -11.62
C ASP A 65 -17.48 9.06 -11.29
N SER A 66 -16.75 8.21 -12.04
CA SER A 66 -16.72 6.77 -11.80
C SER A 66 -16.09 6.44 -10.44
N VAL A 67 -15.06 7.18 -10.02
CA VAL A 67 -14.49 7.05 -8.68
C VAL A 67 -15.52 7.42 -7.61
N ALA A 68 -16.25 8.52 -7.79
CA ALA A 68 -17.27 8.96 -6.86
C ALA A 68 -18.38 7.91 -6.69
N GLU A 69 -18.86 7.35 -7.80
CA GLU A 69 -19.87 6.28 -7.81
C GLU A 69 -19.39 5.05 -7.03
N HIS A 70 -18.19 4.55 -7.32
CA HIS A 70 -17.65 3.38 -6.63
C HIS A 70 -17.38 3.63 -5.13
N LEU A 71 -16.97 4.83 -4.75
CA LEU A 71 -16.84 5.19 -3.33
C LEU A 71 -18.19 5.13 -2.60
N ILE A 72 -19.27 5.59 -3.24
CA ILE A 72 -20.63 5.51 -2.69
C ILE A 72 -21.09 4.06 -2.62
N ASP A 73 -20.85 3.27 -3.66
CA ASP A 73 -21.30 1.87 -3.70
C ASP A 73 -20.58 0.97 -2.69
N HIS A 74 -19.31 1.23 -2.45
CA HIS A 74 -18.48 0.48 -1.50
C HIS A 74 -18.65 0.96 -0.05
N PHE A 75 -18.87 2.25 0.21
CA PHE A 75 -18.85 2.80 1.58
C PHE A 75 -20.11 3.56 2.01
N GLY A 76 -21.07 3.73 1.10
CA GLY A 76 -22.34 4.46 1.31
C GLY A 76 -23.45 3.63 1.95
N ARG A 77 -23.25 2.33 2.16
CA ARG A 77 -24.31 1.43 2.65
C ARG A 77 -24.70 1.76 4.09
N PRO A 78 -26.01 1.84 4.43
CA PRO A 78 -26.46 2.17 5.78
C PRO A 78 -25.96 1.17 6.83
N GLU A 79 -26.01 -0.12 6.48
CA GLU A 79 -25.63 -1.26 7.33
C GLU A 79 -24.14 -1.44 7.62
N GLN A 80 -23.23 -0.75 6.93
CA GLN A 80 -21.79 -0.88 7.22
C GLN A 80 -21.40 -0.13 8.50
N ASN A 81 -20.70 -0.82 9.40
CA ASN A 81 -20.23 -0.29 10.68
C ASN A 81 -18.93 0.50 10.51
N ILE A 82 -18.99 1.57 9.73
CA ILE A 82 -17.86 2.47 9.48
C ILE A 82 -17.89 3.60 10.53
N PRO A 83 -16.75 3.91 11.18
CA PRO A 83 -16.63 5.06 12.06
C PRO A 83 -17.18 6.32 11.39
N LEU A 84 -17.99 7.09 12.11
CA LEU A 84 -18.70 8.24 11.52
C LEU A 84 -17.77 9.22 10.80
N GLU A 85 -16.54 9.41 11.30
CA GLU A 85 -15.52 10.23 10.64
C GLU A 85 -15.14 9.70 9.25
N LEU A 86 -14.89 8.39 9.13
CA LEU A 86 -14.58 7.74 7.85
C LEU A 86 -15.82 7.71 6.95
N LYS A 87 -17.00 7.41 7.51
CA LYS A 87 -18.26 7.44 6.77
C LYS A 87 -18.51 8.83 6.21
N LEU A 88 -18.33 9.91 6.97
CA LEU A 88 -18.48 11.27 6.45
C LEU A 88 -17.42 11.64 5.41
N HIS A 89 -16.20 11.10 5.55
CA HIS A 89 -15.12 11.28 4.56
C HIS A 89 -15.46 10.62 3.22
N PHE A 90 -16.06 9.42 3.25
CA PHE A 90 -16.45 8.65 2.06
C PHE A 90 -17.87 8.94 1.54
N THR A 91 -18.82 9.40 2.37
CA THR A 91 -20.26 9.47 2.02
C THR A 91 -20.83 10.88 1.92
N ARG A 92 -20.10 11.93 2.30
CA ARG A 92 -20.45 13.30 1.88
C ARG A 92 -20.15 13.54 0.39
N ILE A 93 -19.97 12.48 -0.38
CA ILE A 93 -19.86 12.50 -1.83
C ILE A 93 -21.29 12.57 -2.35
N SER A 94 -21.76 13.76 -2.72
CA SER A 94 -22.83 13.84 -3.70
C SER A 94 -22.21 13.56 -5.08
N PRO A 95 -22.97 13.03 -6.05
CA PRO A 95 -22.51 12.94 -7.44
C PRO A 95 -22.00 14.27 -8.01
N ALA A 96 -22.39 15.40 -7.41
CA ALA A 96 -21.91 16.75 -7.76
C ALA A 96 -20.55 17.13 -7.14
N SER A 97 -19.92 16.26 -6.33
CA SER A 97 -18.70 16.57 -5.57
C SER A 97 -17.41 15.96 -6.16
N LEU A 98 -17.25 16.04 -7.49
CA LEU A 98 -16.06 15.62 -8.27
C LEU A 98 -14.71 15.92 -7.57
N LYS A 99 -14.54 17.15 -7.07
CA LYS A 99 -13.31 17.59 -6.37
C LYS A 99 -12.97 16.76 -5.12
N ARG A 100 -13.98 16.19 -4.45
CA ARG A 100 -13.78 15.36 -3.25
C ARG A 100 -13.38 13.93 -3.63
N ALA A 101 -13.96 13.37 -4.68
CA ALA A 101 -13.55 12.06 -5.21
C ALA A 101 -12.09 12.08 -5.68
N GLU A 102 -11.66 13.16 -6.32
CA GLU A 102 -10.25 13.40 -6.66
C GLU A 102 -9.35 13.47 -5.41
N SER A 103 -9.80 14.13 -4.34
CA SER A 103 -9.04 14.22 -3.08
C SER A 103 -8.85 12.85 -2.43
N VAL A 104 -9.93 12.06 -2.30
CA VAL A 104 -9.88 10.71 -1.72
C VAL A 104 -9.01 9.79 -2.57
N SER A 105 -9.12 9.87 -3.90
CA SER A 105 -8.26 9.12 -4.83
C SER A 105 -6.79 9.45 -4.62
N ARG A 106 -6.47 10.74 -4.46
CA ARG A 106 -5.10 11.19 -4.19
C ARG A 106 -4.59 10.68 -2.84
N GLU A 107 -5.40 10.77 -1.79
CA GLU A 107 -5.06 10.24 -0.46
C GLU A 107 -4.79 8.73 -0.49
N LEU A 108 -5.58 7.98 -1.26
CA LEU A 108 -5.36 6.54 -1.48
C LEU A 108 -4.09 6.30 -2.28
N GLN A 109 -3.83 7.06 -3.35
CA GLN A 109 -2.58 6.95 -4.10
C GLN A 109 -1.36 7.25 -3.22
N GLU A 110 -1.41 8.29 -2.37
CA GLU A 110 -0.35 8.60 -1.41
C GLU A 110 -0.17 7.49 -0.36
N MET A 111 -1.26 6.84 0.06
CA MET A 111 -1.18 5.64 0.89
C MET A 111 -0.48 4.49 0.14
N MET A 112 -0.84 4.24 -1.13
CA MET A 112 -0.27 3.17 -1.94
C MET A 112 1.22 3.38 -2.22
N LYS A 113 1.68 4.62 -2.36
CA LYS A 113 3.12 4.97 -2.48
C LYS A 113 3.96 4.55 -1.26
N ARG A 114 3.35 4.22 -0.12
CA ARG A 114 4.07 3.63 1.03
C ARG A 114 4.42 2.16 0.82
N PHE A 115 3.71 1.48 -0.09
CA PHE A 115 3.91 0.07 -0.43
C PHE A 115 4.68 -0.11 -1.74
N VAL A 116 4.72 0.91 -2.60
CA VAL A 116 5.42 0.91 -3.88
C VAL A 116 6.52 1.96 -3.85
N ALA A 117 7.78 1.54 -3.99
CA ALA A 117 8.93 2.45 -3.87
C ALA A 117 8.94 3.55 -4.95
N ALA A 118 8.50 3.24 -6.17
CA ALA A 118 8.49 4.15 -7.31
C ALA A 118 7.62 3.62 -8.46
N ALA A 119 7.16 4.49 -9.36
CA ALA A 119 6.39 4.10 -10.54
C ALA A 119 7.29 3.73 -11.75
N SER A 120 8.58 4.08 -11.70
CA SER A 120 9.55 3.77 -12.75
C SER A 120 10.94 3.46 -12.16
N PRO A 121 11.83 2.78 -12.92
CA PRO A 121 13.21 2.56 -12.49
C PRO A 121 13.94 3.86 -12.17
N ALA A 122 13.78 4.90 -12.99
CA ALA A 122 14.41 6.20 -12.78
C ALA A 122 13.99 6.88 -11.46
N GLU A 123 12.71 6.77 -11.09
CA GLU A 123 12.20 7.23 -9.80
C GLU A 123 12.66 6.35 -8.62
N ALA A 124 12.96 5.08 -8.86
CA ALA A 124 13.40 4.14 -7.83
C ALA A 124 14.84 4.40 -7.37
N LEU A 125 15.74 4.79 -8.29
CA LEU A 125 17.18 4.91 -8.00
C LEU A 125 17.49 5.79 -6.77
N PRO A 126 16.92 7.01 -6.61
CA PRO A 126 17.17 7.82 -5.42
C PRO A 126 16.70 7.16 -4.12
N VAL A 127 15.55 6.46 -4.16
CA VAL A 127 15.00 5.73 -3.01
C VAL A 127 15.94 4.58 -2.62
N LEU A 128 16.39 3.82 -3.60
CA LEU A 128 17.30 2.68 -3.42
C LEU A 128 18.68 3.12 -2.89
N SER A 129 19.21 4.24 -3.38
CA SER A 129 20.44 4.87 -2.86
C SER A 129 20.27 5.26 -1.39
N ALA A 130 19.17 5.95 -1.04
CA ALA A 130 18.91 6.36 0.33
C ALA A 130 18.79 5.18 1.31
N VAL A 131 18.30 4.02 0.87
CA VAL A 131 18.30 2.80 1.68
C VAL A 131 19.74 2.28 1.86
N ARG A 132 20.58 2.37 0.83
CA ARG A 132 22.01 1.97 0.88
C ARG A 132 22.82 2.85 1.80
N ASP A 133 22.62 4.15 1.74
CA ASP A 133 23.31 5.15 2.58
C ASP A 133 23.04 4.94 4.07
N ARG A 134 21.92 4.27 4.41
CA ARG A 134 21.57 3.87 5.78
C ARG A 134 22.16 2.52 6.19
N GLY A 135 23.02 1.91 5.37
CA GLY A 135 23.66 0.63 5.63
C GLY A 135 22.75 -0.59 5.43
N MET A 136 21.63 -0.44 4.72
CA MET A 136 20.69 -1.54 4.47
C MET A 136 20.84 -2.10 3.06
N ALA A 137 20.59 -3.40 2.90
CA ALA A 137 20.41 -4.05 1.61
C ALA A 137 18.97 -3.85 1.07
N PHE A 138 18.70 -4.22 -0.18
CA PHE A 138 17.37 -4.19 -0.83
C PHE A 138 17.28 -5.40 -1.76
N SER A 139 16.06 -5.83 -2.00
CA SER A 139 15.68 -6.63 -3.16
C SER A 139 14.60 -5.84 -3.89
N VAL A 140 14.69 -5.77 -5.21
CA VAL A 140 13.70 -5.06 -6.04
C VAL A 140 12.76 -6.09 -6.64
N ASP A 141 11.47 -5.82 -6.54
CA ASP A 141 10.40 -6.59 -7.18
C ASP A 141 9.65 -5.68 -8.16
N LEU A 142 9.48 -6.14 -9.41
CA LEU A 142 8.77 -5.39 -10.44
C LEU A 142 7.31 -5.78 -10.43
N LEU A 143 6.46 -4.85 -10.01
CA LEU A 143 5.01 -5.04 -10.06
C LEU A 143 4.54 -5.13 -11.52
N GLY A 144 3.70 -6.12 -11.80
CA GLY A 144 3.10 -6.34 -13.10
C GLY A 144 1.80 -7.13 -12.99
N GLU A 145 0.98 -7.04 -14.03
CA GLU A 145 -0.21 -7.87 -14.17
C GLU A 145 0.18 -9.30 -14.58
N ALA A 146 -0.80 -10.21 -14.54
CA ALA A 146 -0.60 -11.58 -15.00
C ALA A 146 -0.15 -11.58 -16.47
N VAL A 147 0.97 -12.25 -16.74
CA VAL A 147 1.48 -12.46 -18.09
C VAL A 147 0.64 -13.54 -18.76
N VAL A 148 -0.12 -13.18 -19.79
CA VAL A 148 -1.07 -14.06 -20.48
C VAL A 148 -0.67 -14.35 -21.94
N SER A 149 0.47 -13.84 -22.39
CA SER A 149 1.02 -14.13 -23.72
C SER A 149 2.55 -14.17 -23.72
N GLU A 150 3.13 -14.85 -24.71
CA GLU A 150 4.59 -14.86 -24.92
C GLU A 150 5.15 -13.46 -25.16
N ALA A 151 4.42 -12.61 -25.88
CA ALA A 151 4.84 -11.23 -26.10
C ALA A 151 4.93 -10.43 -24.79
N GLU A 152 4.00 -10.65 -23.86
CA GLU A 152 4.05 -10.06 -22.52
C GLU A 152 5.17 -10.66 -21.66
N ALA A 153 5.46 -11.97 -21.82
CA ALA A 153 6.56 -12.63 -21.13
C ALA A 153 7.91 -12.05 -21.57
N ASP A 154 8.11 -11.89 -22.87
CA ASP A 154 9.30 -11.25 -23.46
C ASP A 154 9.44 -9.80 -22.97
N ALA A 155 8.35 -9.03 -22.98
CA ALA A 155 8.36 -7.66 -22.47
C ALA A 155 8.64 -7.59 -20.96
N HIS A 156 8.12 -8.54 -20.17
CA HIS A 156 8.39 -8.63 -18.73
C HIS A 156 9.84 -9.01 -18.44
N GLY A 157 10.39 -10.00 -19.15
CA GLY A 157 11.81 -10.36 -19.06
C GLY A 157 12.73 -9.21 -19.44
N ARG A 158 12.39 -8.47 -20.51
CA ARG A 158 13.13 -7.28 -20.92
C ARG A 158 13.20 -6.22 -19.81
N ARG A 159 12.08 -5.96 -19.13
CA ARG A 159 12.03 -5.00 -18.00
C ARG A 159 12.97 -5.39 -16.86
N TYR A 160 13.10 -6.67 -16.54
CA TYR A 160 14.07 -7.12 -15.54
C TYR A 160 15.52 -6.91 -15.98
N LEU A 161 15.84 -7.21 -17.24
CA LEU A 161 17.19 -6.98 -17.78
C LEU A 161 17.56 -5.50 -17.76
N ASP A 162 16.65 -4.64 -18.23
CA ASP A 162 16.85 -3.19 -18.23
C ASP A 162 17.02 -2.66 -16.79
N LEU A 163 16.25 -3.18 -15.82
CA LEU A 163 16.42 -2.84 -14.40
C LEU A 163 17.79 -3.29 -13.86
N MET A 164 18.25 -4.49 -14.21
CA MET A 164 19.57 -4.98 -13.78
C MET A 164 20.70 -4.09 -14.32
N ASP A 165 20.58 -3.65 -15.57
CA ASP A 165 21.52 -2.71 -16.18
C ASP A 165 21.51 -1.35 -15.47
N ASP A 166 20.32 -0.81 -15.18
CA ASP A 166 20.16 0.46 -14.45
C ASP A 166 20.75 0.39 -13.03
N LEU A 167 20.49 -0.70 -12.30
CA LEU A 167 21.05 -0.91 -10.96
C LEU A 167 22.57 -1.10 -11.00
N GLY A 168 23.08 -1.83 -11.99
CA GLY A 168 24.52 -2.03 -12.19
C GLY A 168 25.27 -0.71 -12.42
N ARG A 169 24.66 0.25 -13.12
CA ARG A 169 25.24 1.59 -13.33
C ARG A 169 25.30 2.44 -12.07
N VAL A 170 24.38 2.24 -11.14
CA VAL A 170 24.28 3.03 -9.90
C VAL A 170 25.07 2.42 -8.75
N GLN A 171 25.40 1.13 -8.83
CA GLN A 171 26.18 0.42 -7.82
C GLN A 171 27.67 0.26 -8.16
N ALA A 172 28.11 0.68 -9.35
CA ALA A 172 29.52 0.72 -9.77
C ALA A 172 30.23 1.98 -9.25
#